data_AF-K0W894-F1
#
_entry.id   AF-K0W894-F1
#
_cell.length_a   1.000
_cell.length_b   1.000
_cell.length_c   1.000
_cell.angle_alpha   90.00
_cell.angle_beta   90.00
_cell.angle_gamma   90.00
#
_symmetry.space_group_name_H-M   'P 1'
#
loop_
_entity.id
_entity.type
_entity.pdbx_description
1 polymer ?
#
loop_
_entity_poly.entity_id
_entity_poly.type
_entity_poly.pdbx_seq_one_letter_code
_entity_poly.pdbx_strand_id
1 'polypeptide(L)'
;MSKKNGIEALSRRAFLASAATVGAGALAAPAFAQSALDGLLNAPKRGNWDDQFDAKAASRTATAVLSNTPILSPQSVASAQQAIMQYQQIAAAGGWPEVNPGDQRLQLGVSSPAVQALRQRLAITGDLPREAGMSSAFDSYVDGAVKRFQARHGLPADGVLGEFTLKAMNIPADVRLQQLNTNLVRLQTFPEDLGRRHLMVNIPAAYVEAVEDGSVATRHTAVVGRLSRPTHLVNSKIYEVILNPYWTAPRSIVEKDIMPLMRKDPTYLEKNAIRLIDGKGNEVAPETVDWNGEAPNLMFRQDPGKINAMASTKINFYNKNGEYMHDTPQQGLFNKLMRFESSGCVRVQNVRDLSTWLLRETPGWSRQQMEQVIATGVNTPIKLATEVPVYFVYISAWGMPDGVVQFRDDIYQMDGNAELALDTTAGMEQPVQ
;
A
#
# COMPACT_ATOMS: atom_id res chain seq x y z
N MET A 1 0.04 -5.40 73.19
CA MET A 1 1.27 -4.96 73.89
C MET A 1 2.48 -5.72 73.34
N SER A 2 3.30 -5.10 72.48
CA SER A 2 4.74 -5.38 72.29
C SER A 2 5.27 -4.36 71.25
N LYS A 3 5.92 -3.28 71.71
CA LYS A 3 7.35 -2.91 71.51
C LYS A 3 7.79 -2.88 70.03
N LYS A 4 8.02 -1.71 69.40
CA LYS A 4 9.07 -0.67 69.52
C LYS A 4 10.26 -0.88 68.55
N ASN A 5 10.60 0.25 67.90
CA ASN A 5 11.90 0.65 67.30
C ASN A 5 12.18 0.15 65.87
N GLY A 6 12.72 0.95 64.94
CA GLY A 6 13.24 2.32 65.00
C GLY A 6 13.76 2.71 63.60
N ILE A 7 13.72 4.01 63.31
CA ILE A 7 14.24 4.66 62.11
C ILE A 7 15.55 5.35 62.50
N GLU A 8 16.64 5.12 61.77
CA GLU A 8 17.83 5.99 61.70
C GLU A 8 18.39 5.89 60.26
N ALA A 9 18.37 6.97 59.47
CA ALA A 9 19.27 8.13 59.46
C ALA A 9 20.59 7.85 58.72
N LEU A 10 20.61 8.15 57.41
CA LEU A 10 21.80 8.15 56.56
C LEU A 10 22.60 9.45 56.76
N SER A 11 23.80 9.31 57.30
CA SER A 11 24.79 10.38 57.44
C SER A 11 25.82 10.37 56.29
N ARG A 12 26.35 11.55 56.00
CA ARG A 12 27.20 11.93 54.86
C ARG A 12 28.69 11.64 55.14
N ARG A 13 29.43 11.32 54.06
CA ARG A 13 30.89 11.45 53.82
C ARG A 13 31.82 10.26 54.17
N ALA A 14 32.18 9.54 53.11
CA ALA A 14 33.55 9.13 52.74
C ALA A 14 33.55 9.10 51.19
N PHE A 15 33.96 10.14 50.46
CA PHE A 15 35.30 10.67 50.12
C PHE A 15 36.20 9.74 49.28
N LEU A 16 36.13 10.01 47.96
CA LEU A 16 37.14 10.03 46.88
C LEU A 16 38.02 8.82 46.54
N ALA A 17 37.78 8.29 45.33
CA ALA A 17 38.67 8.16 44.16
C ALA A 17 37.82 7.36 43.11
N SER A 18 37.75 7.62 41.81
CA SER A 18 38.69 8.16 40.84
C SER A 18 37.95 8.44 39.52
N ALA A 19 38.61 9.23 38.68
CA ALA A 19 38.22 9.71 37.36
C ALA A 19 37.68 8.68 36.35
N ALA A 20 36.96 9.23 35.35
CA ALA A 20 36.86 8.80 33.96
C ALA A 20 35.97 7.58 33.62
N THR A 21 34.71 7.85 33.24
CA THR A 21 34.10 7.52 31.93
C THR A 21 32.58 7.74 32.00
N VAL A 22 32.11 8.90 31.54
CA VAL A 22 30.71 9.05 31.09
C VAL A 22 30.76 8.96 29.58
N GLY A 23 30.37 7.82 29.03
CA GLY A 23 30.43 7.55 27.60
C GLY A 23 29.80 6.20 27.25
N ALA A 24 28.50 6.23 26.95
CA ALA A 24 27.67 5.33 26.13
C ALA A 24 26.25 5.35 26.76
N GLY A 25 25.25 6.06 26.26
CA GLY A 25 24.86 6.18 24.86
C GLY A 25 23.69 5.23 24.60
N ALA A 26 22.50 5.56 25.09
CA ALA A 26 21.24 4.96 24.67
C ALA A 26 20.27 6.10 24.31
N LEU A 27 20.56 6.75 23.19
CA LEU A 27 19.64 7.67 22.54
C LEU A 27 18.51 6.85 21.93
N ALA A 28 17.31 6.96 22.51
CA ALA A 28 16.08 6.53 21.88
C ALA A 28 15.65 7.57 20.84
N ALA A 29 15.54 7.13 19.57
CA ALA A 29 14.82 7.69 18.41
C ALA A 29 15.06 9.19 18.02
N PRO A 30 15.36 9.49 16.73
CA PRO A 30 14.37 9.34 15.66
C PRO A 30 14.98 8.85 14.32
N ALA A 31 14.51 7.73 13.77
CA ALA A 31 15.08 7.13 12.55
C ALA A 31 14.09 6.88 11.39
N PHE A 32 12.81 7.24 11.51
CA PHE A 32 11.79 6.68 10.60
C PHE A 32 11.15 7.65 9.60
N ALA A 33 11.20 8.97 9.84
CA ALA A 33 10.82 9.96 8.81
C ALA A 33 11.79 9.96 7.61
N GLN A 34 13.02 9.51 7.84
CA GLN A 34 14.06 9.29 6.82
C GLN A 34 13.70 8.19 5.81
N SER A 35 12.90 7.19 6.18
CA SER A 35 12.82 5.93 5.41
C SER A 35 12.17 6.00 4.01
N ALA A 36 11.19 6.87 3.78
CA ALA A 36 10.44 6.88 2.51
C ALA A 36 11.16 7.64 1.40
N LEU A 37 11.87 8.72 1.74
CA LEU A 37 12.71 9.47 0.81
C LEU A 37 14.16 8.95 0.80
N ASP A 38 14.77 8.61 1.93
CA ASP A 38 16.09 7.96 1.90
C ASP A 38 16.02 6.57 1.25
N GLY A 39 14.88 5.88 1.33
CA GLY A 39 14.61 4.67 0.54
C GLY A 39 14.53 4.94 -0.97
N LEU A 40 13.99 6.10 -1.40
CA LEU A 40 14.00 6.53 -2.82
C LEU A 40 15.44 6.70 -3.34
N LEU A 41 16.35 7.11 -2.47
CA LEU A 41 17.61 7.74 -2.86
C LEU A 41 18.84 6.86 -2.58
N ASN A 42 18.78 6.00 -1.56
CA ASN A 42 19.82 5.03 -1.22
C ASN A 42 19.55 3.62 -1.80
N ALA A 43 18.55 3.48 -2.68
CA ALA A 43 18.24 2.19 -3.30
C ALA A 43 19.40 1.69 -4.19
N PRO A 44 19.75 0.40 -4.13
CA PRO A 44 20.78 -0.15 -5.00
C PRO A 44 20.41 0.06 -6.48
N LYS A 45 21.40 0.51 -7.25
CA LYS A 45 21.27 0.79 -8.68
C LYS A 45 20.68 -0.43 -9.39
N ARG A 46 19.64 -0.22 -10.22
CA ARG A 46 19.05 -1.23 -11.10
C ARG A 46 20.14 -1.90 -11.94
N GLY A 47 20.47 -3.15 -11.60
CA GLY A 47 21.29 -4.05 -12.41
C GLY A 47 20.56 -4.43 -13.70
N ASN A 48 21.32 -4.92 -14.69
CA ASN A 48 20.73 -5.41 -15.94
C ASN A 48 19.74 -6.54 -15.63
N TRP A 49 18.56 -6.39 -16.23
CA TRP A 49 17.39 -7.25 -16.04
C TRP A 49 17.58 -8.58 -16.77
N ASP A 50 17.51 -9.67 -16.00
CA ASP A 50 16.83 -10.87 -16.48
C ASP A 50 15.39 -10.78 -15.94
N ASP A 51 14.48 -10.47 -16.85
CA ASP A 51 13.03 -10.29 -16.69
C ASP A 51 12.37 -11.62 -16.27
N GLN A 52 12.50 -11.96 -14.99
CA GLN A 52 11.63 -12.91 -14.29
C GLN A 52 11.87 -12.79 -12.78
N PHE A 53 11.60 -11.61 -12.20
CA PHE A 53 11.55 -11.49 -10.75
C PHE A 53 10.23 -12.11 -10.27
N ASP A 54 10.27 -13.44 -10.14
CA ASP A 54 9.27 -14.40 -9.73
C ASP A 54 7.92 -13.85 -9.26
N ALA A 55 6.98 -13.73 -10.21
CA ALA A 55 5.55 -13.87 -9.95
C ALA A 55 5.16 -15.30 -9.48
N LYS A 56 6.13 -16.23 -9.36
CA LYS A 56 5.89 -17.65 -9.02
C LYS A 56 6.10 -18.00 -7.55
N ALA A 57 6.74 -17.14 -6.74
CA ALA A 57 7.09 -17.51 -5.36
C ALA A 57 5.89 -17.53 -4.38
N ALA A 58 4.79 -16.83 -4.68
CA ALA A 58 3.55 -16.88 -3.89
C ALA A 58 2.45 -17.81 -4.47
N SER A 59 2.72 -18.48 -5.59
CA SER A 59 1.68 -18.94 -6.53
C SER A 59 1.24 -20.41 -6.40
N ARG A 60 1.56 -21.12 -5.30
CA ARG A 60 1.12 -22.54 -5.18
C ARG A 60 0.08 -22.84 -4.10
N THR A 61 -0.25 -21.88 -3.23
CA THR A 61 -1.36 -22.02 -2.27
C THR A 61 -2.23 -20.76 -2.13
N ALA A 62 -1.81 -19.60 -2.65
CA ALA A 62 -2.60 -18.36 -2.61
C ALA A 62 -3.53 -18.15 -3.83
N THR A 63 -3.61 -19.13 -4.74
CA THR A 63 -4.27 -18.99 -6.04
C THR A 63 -5.81 -19.06 -5.98
N ALA A 64 -6.39 -19.51 -4.87
CA ALA A 64 -7.83 -19.79 -4.77
C ALA A 64 -8.73 -18.59 -4.39
N VAL A 65 -8.20 -17.37 -4.35
CA VAL A 65 -8.94 -16.15 -3.96
C VAL A 65 -8.86 -15.04 -5.03
N LEU A 66 -8.02 -15.21 -6.05
CA LEU A 66 -7.89 -14.25 -7.14
C LEU A 66 -8.78 -14.69 -8.29
N SER A 67 -9.75 -13.85 -8.64
CA SER A 67 -10.60 -14.03 -9.81
C SER A 67 -10.19 -13.07 -10.93
N ASN A 68 -10.48 -13.46 -12.17
CA ASN A 68 -10.40 -12.61 -13.36
C ASN A 68 -11.69 -11.78 -13.54
N THR A 69 -12.69 -11.96 -12.69
CA THR A 69 -13.84 -11.04 -12.62
C THR A 69 -13.37 -9.70 -12.05
N PRO A 70 -13.65 -8.57 -12.73
CA PRO A 70 -13.36 -7.24 -12.20
C PRO A 70 -14.19 -6.92 -10.96
N ILE A 71 -13.66 -6.06 -10.10
CA ILE A 71 -14.40 -5.60 -8.91
C ILE A 71 -15.55 -4.69 -9.27
N LEU A 72 -15.39 -3.90 -10.33
CA LEU A 72 -16.49 -3.19 -10.96
C LEU A 72 -16.90 -3.96 -12.21
N SER A 73 -18.00 -4.70 -12.10
CA SER A 73 -18.57 -5.54 -13.13
C SER A 73 -20.09 -5.53 -12.99
N PRO A 74 -20.84 -5.97 -14.02
CA PRO A 74 -22.28 -6.15 -13.92
C PRO A 74 -22.69 -7.08 -12.76
N GLN A 75 -21.82 -7.99 -12.32
CA GLN A 75 -22.10 -8.94 -11.23
C GLN A 75 -21.76 -8.39 -9.84
N SER A 76 -21.12 -7.23 -9.73
CA SER A 76 -20.56 -6.74 -8.46
C SER A 76 -21.64 -6.46 -7.41
N VAL A 77 -22.74 -5.83 -7.81
CA VAL A 77 -23.86 -5.53 -6.90
C VAL A 77 -24.53 -6.81 -6.42
N ALA A 78 -24.82 -7.75 -7.32
CA ALA A 78 -25.43 -9.03 -6.97
C ALA A 78 -24.51 -9.87 -6.05
N SER A 79 -23.21 -9.92 -6.35
CA SER A 79 -22.22 -10.64 -5.52
C SER A 79 -22.08 -10.00 -4.14
N ALA A 80 -22.12 -8.67 -4.05
CA ALA A 80 -22.12 -7.96 -2.77
C ALA A 80 -23.39 -8.25 -1.95
N GLN A 81 -24.57 -8.29 -2.58
CA GLN A 81 -25.82 -8.66 -1.91
C GLN A 81 -25.78 -10.11 -1.38
N GLN A 82 -25.19 -11.05 -2.12
CA GLN A 82 -24.97 -12.42 -1.65
C GLN A 82 -24.04 -12.47 -0.44
N ALA A 83 -22.93 -11.72 -0.48
CA ALA A 83 -22.01 -11.60 0.65
C ALA A 83 -22.72 -11.00 1.87
N ILE A 84 -23.56 -9.98 1.68
CA ILE A 84 -24.38 -9.38 2.74
C ILE A 84 -25.32 -10.42 3.35
N MET A 85 -26.06 -11.19 2.54
CA MET A 85 -26.94 -12.25 3.06
C MET A 85 -26.16 -13.29 3.88
N GLN A 86 -24.99 -13.72 3.40
CA GLN A 86 -24.13 -14.64 4.14
C GLN A 86 -23.70 -14.06 5.49
N TYR A 87 -23.24 -12.80 5.52
CA TYR A 87 -22.78 -12.15 6.74
C TYR A 87 -23.92 -11.78 7.70
N GLN A 88 -25.13 -11.52 7.19
CA GLN A 88 -26.35 -11.39 7.99
C GLN A 88 -26.66 -12.68 8.73
N GLN A 89 -26.58 -13.83 8.06
CA GLN A 89 -26.81 -15.14 8.71
C GLN A 89 -25.76 -15.42 9.79
N ILE A 90 -24.48 -15.13 9.51
CA ILE A 90 -23.41 -15.29 10.49
C ILE A 90 -23.65 -14.39 11.72
N ALA A 91 -23.96 -13.10 11.51
CA ALA A 91 -24.25 -12.17 12.60
C ALA A 91 -25.48 -12.61 13.42
N ALA A 92 -26.56 -13.05 12.75
CA ALA A 92 -27.77 -13.55 13.41
C ALA A 92 -27.53 -14.83 14.22
N ALA A 93 -26.54 -15.65 13.84
CA ALA A 93 -26.12 -16.84 14.58
C ALA A 93 -25.17 -16.53 15.76
N GLY A 94 -24.92 -15.26 16.08
CA GLY A 94 -24.03 -14.83 17.16
C GLY A 94 -22.59 -14.53 16.71
N GLY A 95 -22.32 -14.50 15.41
CA GLY A 95 -21.01 -14.15 14.86
C GLY A 95 -20.00 -15.30 14.91
N TRP A 96 -18.75 -14.98 15.28
CA TRP A 96 -17.66 -15.93 15.40
C TRP A 96 -16.91 -15.74 16.72
N PRO A 97 -16.26 -16.80 17.25
CA PRO A 97 -15.47 -16.67 18.46
C PRO A 97 -14.26 -15.76 18.24
N GLU A 98 -13.88 -15.03 19.28
CA GLU A 98 -12.61 -14.30 19.33
C GLU A 98 -11.45 -15.30 19.37
N VAL A 99 -10.41 -15.04 18.57
CA VAL A 99 -9.16 -15.80 18.61
C VAL A 99 -8.15 -15.04 19.45
N ASN A 100 -7.93 -15.52 20.68
CA ASN A 100 -6.96 -14.95 21.60
C ASN A 100 -5.86 -15.97 21.91
N PRO A 101 -4.67 -15.85 21.29
CA PRO A 101 -3.56 -16.77 21.53
C PRO A 101 -2.68 -16.38 22.73
N GLY A 102 -3.02 -15.32 23.47
CA GLY A 102 -2.14 -14.73 24.47
C GLY A 102 -0.79 -14.32 23.84
N ASP A 103 0.31 -14.67 24.49
CA ASP A 103 1.67 -14.40 23.99
C ASP A 103 2.16 -15.43 22.95
N GLN A 104 1.37 -16.47 22.66
CA GLN A 104 1.81 -17.54 21.78
C GLN A 104 1.61 -17.17 20.31
N ARG A 105 2.69 -17.18 19.54
CA ARG A 105 2.59 -17.04 18.08
C ARG A 105 2.02 -18.33 17.47
N LEU A 106 0.83 -18.25 16.88
CA LEU A 106 0.21 -19.40 16.19
C LEU A 106 0.73 -19.52 14.76
N GLN A 107 1.32 -20.68 14.47
CA GLN A 107 1.90 -21.05 13.17
C GLN A 107 1.99 -22.58 13.07
N LEU A 108 2.30 -23.10 11.87
CA LEU A 108 2.42 -24.53 11.61
C LEU A 108 3.27 -25.27 12.66
N GLY A 109 2.73 -26.35 13.21
CA GLY A 109 3.37 -27.20 14.22
C GLY A 109 3.08 -26.81 15.68
N VAL A 110 2.48 -25.65 15.93
CA VAL A 110 2.08 -25.24 17.28
C VAL A 110 0.83 -25.99 17.74
N SER A 111 0.79 -26.45 18.99
CA SER A 111 -0.43 -26.91 19.65
C SER A 111 -0.85 -25.90 20.72
N SER A 112 -2.10 -25.46 20.67
CA SER A 112 -2.66 -24.46 21.58
C SER A 112 -4.17 -24.58 21.68
N PRO A 113 -4.79 -24.36 22.86
CA PRO A 113 -6.25 -24.25 22.96
C PRO A 113 -6.84 -23.18 22.03
N ALA A 114 -6.10 -22.09 21.78
CA ALA A 114 -6.53 -21.02 20.88
C ALA A 114 -6.73 -21.49 19.42
N VAL A 115 -6.10 -22.59 19.01
CA VAL A 115 -6.31 -23.18 17.66
C VAL A 115 -7.73 -23.70 17.49
N GLN A 116 -8.40 -24.13 18.56
CA GLN A 116 -9.80 -24.55 18.46
C GLN A 116 -10.71 -23.37 18.11
N ALA A 117 -10.55 -22.23 18.79
CA ALA A 117 -11.27 -20.99 18.45
C ALA A 117 -10.95 -20.54 17.02
N LEU A 118 -9.67 -20.62 16.61
CA LEU A 118 -9.25 -20.33 15.25
C LEU A 118 -9.92 -21.22 14.20
N ARG A 119 -10.02 -22.53 14.45
CA ARG A 119 -10.70 -23.47 13.54
C ARG A 119 -12.17 -23.15 13.40
N GLN A 120 -12.87 -22.87 14.51
CA GLN A 120 -14.27 -22.41 14.48
C GLN A 120 -14.41 -21.13 13.67
N ARG A 121 -13.56 -20.14 13.94
CA ARG A 121 -13.54 -18.85 13.24
C ARG A 121 -13.38 -19.00 11.73
N LEU A 122 -12.43 -19.84 11.29
CA LEU A 122 -12.16 -20.10 9.87
C LEU A 122 -13.26 -20.96 9.22
N ALA A 123 -13.86 -21.89 9.95
CA ALA A 123 -14.95 -22.72 9.46
C ALA A 123 -16.25 -21.93 9.23
N ILE A 124 -16.53 -20.93 10.08
CA ILE A 124 -17.69 -20.05 9.93
C ILE A 124 -17.64 -19.26 8.62
N THR A 125 -16.46 -18.80 8.21
CA THR A 125 -16.27 -18.05 6.95
C THR A 125 -15.89 -18.93 5.75
N GLY A 126 -15.90 -20.26 5.91
CA GLY A 126 -15.58 -21.20 4.83
C GLY A 126 -14.12 -21.21 4.41
N ASP A 127 -13.21 -20.68 5.23
CA ASP A 127 -11.77 -20.76 5.01
C ASP A 127 -11.22 -22.15 5.37
N LEU A 128 -11.83 -22.82 6.35
CA LEU A 128 -11.51 -24.18 6.78
C LEU A 128 -12.72 -25.11 6.60
N PRO A 129 -12.59 -26.25 5.91
CA PRO A 129 -13.68 -27.23 5.82
C PRO A 129 -14.05 -27.82 7.19
N ARG A 130 -15.34 -28.05 7.45
CA ARG A 130 -15.82 -28.52 8.77
C ARG A 130 -15.30 -29.91 9.13
N GLU A 131 -15.06 -30.74 8.12
CA GLU A 131 -14.46 -32.07 8.22
C GLU A 131 -13.00 -32.06 8.72
N ALA A 132 -12.32 -30.91 8.73
CA ALA A 132 -10.96 -30.78 9.26
C ALA A 132 -10.90 -30.95 10.80
N GLY A 133 -12.06 -30.98 11.48
CA GLY A 133 -12.17 -31.27 12.91
C GLY A 133 -11.64 -30.15 13.84
N MET A 134 -11.74 -30.41 15.15
CA MET A 134 -11.52 -29.44 16.23
C MET A 134 -10.25 -29.72 17.06
N SER A 135 -9.15 -30.02 16.36
CA SER A 135 -7.84 -30.26 16.99
C SER A 135 -7.26 -28.98 17.60
N SER A 136 -6.46 -29.10 18.67
CA SER A 136 -5.64 -28.00 19.18
C SER A 136 -4.34 -27.79 18.38
N ALA A 137 -4.05 -28.65 17.41
CA ALA A 137 -2.86 -28.53 16.56
C ALA A 137 -3.10 -27.58 15.39
N PHE A 138 -2.17 -26.65 15.20
CA PHE A 138 -2.04 -25.84 14.00
C PHE A 138 -1.34 -26.69 12.93
N ASP A 139 -2.16 -27.45 12.21
CA ASP A 139 -1.72 -28.37 11.16
C ASP A 139 -1.72 -27.70 9.77
N SER A 140 -1.46 -28.49 8.73
CA SER A 140 -1.45 -28.02 7.35
C SER A 140 -2.81 -27.53 6.85
N TYR A 141 -3.93 -28.02 7.42
CA TYR A 141 -5.26 -27.52 7.07
C TYR A 141 -5.48 -26.11 7.62
N VAL A 142 -5.10 -25.88 8.88
CA VAL A 142 -5.18 -24.55 9.50
C VAL A 142 -4.22 -23.57 8.80
N ASP A 143 -3.00 -23.99 8.47
CA ASP A 143 -2.06 -23.16 7.70
C ASP A 143 -2.65 -22.73 6.35
N GLY A 144 -3.21 -23.65 5.58
CA GLY A 144 -3.88 -23.32 4.31
C GLY A 144 -5.08 -22.38 4.49
N ALA A 145 -5.91 -22.61 5.51
CA ALA A 145 -7.07 -21.79 5.81
C ALA A 145 -6.68 -20.36 6.26
N VAL A 146 -5.64 -20.22 7.08
CA VAL A 146 -5.08 -18.92 7.48
C VAL A 146 -4.53 -18.17 6.28
N LYS A 147 -3.79 -18.85 5.39
CA LYS A 147 -3.28 -18.23 4.15
C LYS A 147 -4.42 -17.74 3.25
N ARG A 148 -5.51 -18.51 3.14
CA ARG A 148 -6.73 -18.10 2.43
C ARG A 148 -7.39 -16.88 3.07
N PHE A 149 -7.53 -16.88 4.41
CA PHE A 149 -8.03 -15.75 5.18
C PHE A 149 -7.18 -14.49 4.94
N GLN A 150 -5.85 -14.60 5.08
CA GLN A 150 -4.93 -13.49 4.86
C GLN A 150 -5.07 -12.94 3.43
N ALA A 151 -5.07 -13.80 2.42
CA ALA A 151 -5.21 -13.41 1.03
C ALA A 151 -6.51 -12.62 0.75
N ARG A 152 -7.66 -13.10 1.26
CA ARG A 152 -8.95 -12.39 1.07
C ARG A 152 -9.10 -11.11 1.90
N HIS A 153 -8.20 -10.88 2.86
CA HIS A 153 -8.08 -9.63 3.61
C HIS A 153 -7.00 -8.69 3.07
N GLY A 154 -6.32 -9.05 1.97
CA GLY A 154 -5.20 -8.27 1.43
C GLY A 154 -3.93 -8.31 2.28
N LEU A 155 -3.81 -9.29 3.18
CA LEU A 155 -2.63 -9.53 4.01
C LEU A 155 -1.69 -10.56 3.35
N PRO A 156 -0.38 -10.57 3.69
CA PRO A 156 0.58 -11.59 3.27
C PRO A 156 0.10 -12.96 3.70
N ALA A 157 0.00 -13.88 2.74
CA ALA A 157 -0.45 -15.24 2.96
C ALA A 157 0.70 -16.14 3.46
N ASP A 158 1.29 -15.78 4.61
CA ASP A 158 2.41 -16.49 5.22
C ASP A 158 1.98 -17.64 6.15
N GLY A 159 0.69 -17.72 6.50
CA GLY A 159 0.15 -18.75 7.40
C GLY A 159 0.41 -18.48 8.87
N VAL A 160 0.89 -17.29 9.23
CA VAL A 160 1.25 -16.92 10.59
C VAL A 160 0.29 -15.89 11.16
N LEU A 161 -0.23 -16.13 12.35
CA LEU A 161 -1.13 -15.18 13.04
C LEU A 161 -0.31 -14.05 13.68
N GLY A 162 0.14 -13.11 12.86
CA GLY A 162 0.67 -11.83 13.32
C GLY A 162 -0.42 -10.88 13.80
N GLU A 163 0.00 -9.73 14.36
CA GLU A 163 -0.88 -8.70 14.92
C GLU A 163 -2.02 -8.31 13.97
N PHE A 164 -1.71 -7.94 12.72
CA PHE A 164 -2.73 -7.51 11.76
C PHE A 164 -3.67 -8.63 11.31
N THR A 165 -3.20 -9.88 11.27
CA THR A 165 -4.06 -11.03 10.97
C THR A 165 -5.05 -11.24 12.11
N LEU A 166 -4.59 -11.17 13.37
CA LEU A 166 -5.44 -11.30 14.55
C LEU A 166 -6.45 -10.15 14.65
N LYS A 167 -6.02 -8.89 14.48
CA LYS A 167 -6.91 -7.72 14.44
C LYS A 167 -8.00 -7.91 13.38
N ALA A 168 -7.61 -8.24 12.13
CA ALA A 168 -8.56 -8.44 11.04
C ALA A 168 -9.55 -9.59 11.30
N MET A 169 -9.09 -10.65 11.97
CA MET A 169 -9.87 -11.84 12.30
C MET A 169 -10.90 -11.60 13.40
N ASN A 170 -10.54 -10.78 14.38
CA ASN A 170 -11.34 -10.47 15.55
C ASN A 170 -12.28 -9.27 15.36
N ILE A 171 -12.26 -8.58 14.21
CA ILE A 171 -13.33 -7.63 13.87
C ILE A 171 -14.68 -8.36 13.95
N PRO A 172 -15.69 -7.85 14.68
CA PRO A 172 -16.99 -8.49 14.83
C PRO A 172 -17.78 -8.68 13.53
N ALA A 173 -18.70 -9.65 13.52
CA ALA A 173 -19.46 -10.01 12.33
C ALA A 173 -20.45 -8.93 11.87
N ASP A 174 -21.08 -8.26 12.82
CA ASP A 174 -21.94 -7.11 12.59
C ASP A 174 -21.16 -5.91 12.02
N VAL A 175 -19.92 -5.69 12.48
CA VAL A 175 -19.03 -4.67 11.91
C VAL A 175 -18.66 -5.00 10.45
N ARG A 176 -18.31 -6.26 10.14
CA ARG A 176 -18.06 -6.69 8.75
C ARG A 176 -19.30 -6.61 7.87
N LEU A 177 -20.48 -6.91 8.41
CA LEU A 177 -21.74 -6.74 7.71
C LEU A 177 -21.98 -5.27 7.36
N GLN A 178 -21.75 -4.35 8.30
CA GLN A 178 -21.85 -2.92 8.01
C GLN A 178 -20.83 -2.46 6.97
N GLN A 179 -19.60 -2.98 7.03
CA GLN A 179 -18.58 -2.71 5.99
C GLN A 179 -19.08 -3.12 4.59
N LEU A 180 -19.71 -4.30 4.46
CA LEU A 180 -20.30 -4.74 3.20
C LEU A 180 -21.47 -3.84 2.76
N ASN A 181 -22.36 -3.43 3.67
CA ASN A 181 -23.46 -2.51 3.35
C ASN A 181 -22.95 -1.16 2.85
N THR A 182 -21.95 -0.58 3.52
CA THR A 182 -21.31 0.67 3.09
C THR A 182 -20.74 0.54 1.68
N ASN A 183 -20.05 -0.56 1.39
CA ASN A 183 -19.46 -0.78 0.08
C ASN A 183 -20.47 -1.16 -1.02
N LEU A 184 -21.60 -1.77 -0.68
CA LEU A 184 -22.71 -1.96 -1.62
C LEU A 184 -23.19 -0.62 -2.16
N VAL A 185 -23.37 0.39 -1.29
CA VAL A 185 -23.76 1.75 -1.72
C VAL A 185 -22.72 2.34 -2.66
N ARG A 186 -21.42 2.17 -2.37
CA ARG A 186 -20.34 2.64 -3.25
C ARG A 186 -20.34 1.94 -4.61
N LEU A 187 -20.54 0.62 -4.65
CA LEU A 187 -20.67 -0.14 -5.89
C LEU A 187 -21.85 0.34 -6.75
N GLN A 188 -22.99 0.65 -6.12
CA GLN A 188 -24.18 1.17 -6.80
C GLN A 188 -23.99 2.57 -7.43
N THR A 189 -22.93 3.30 -7.09
CA THR A 189 -22.64 4.61 -7.71
C THR A 189 -22.05 4.52 -9.12
N PHE A 190 -21.64 3.32 -9.55
CA PHE A 190 -21.05 3.09 -10.86
C PHE A 190 -22.08 2.49 -11.82
N PRO A 191 -22.04 2.84 -13.12
CA PRO A 191 -22.88 2.19 -14.11
C PRO A 191 -22.49 0.72 -14.27
N GLU A 192 -23.44 -0.12 -14.68
CA GLU A 192 -23.19 -1.55 -14.95
C GLU A 192 -22.19 -1.76 -16.11
N ASP A 193 -22.25 -0.89 -17.12
CA ASP A 193 -21.31 -0.88 -18.24
C ASP A 193 -20.30 0.27 -18.11
N LEU A 194 -19.05 -0.08 -17.82
CA LEU A 194 -17.90 0.83 -17.77
C LEU A 194 -17.15 0.91 -19.11
N GLY A 195 -17.71 0.31 -20.15
CA GLY A 195 -17.14 0.21 -21.48
C GLY A 195 -16.16 -0.95 -21.64
N ARG A 196 -15.88 -1.26 -22.91
CA ARG A 196 -15.05 -2.39 -23.33
C ARG A 196 -13.68 -2.44 -22.67
N ARG A 197 -13.03 -1.28 -22.52
CA ARG A 197 -11.70 -1.14 -21.92
C ARG A 197 -11.73 -0.02 -20.90
N HIS A 198 -11.32 -0.32 -19.67
CA HIS A 198 -11.20 0.68 -18.62
C HIS A 198 -10.15 0.26 -17.59
N LEU A 199 -9.78 1.20 -16.74
CA LEU A 199 -8.82 0.99 -15.66
C LEU A 199 -9.48 1.32 -14.32
N MET A 200 -9.34 0.45 -13.34
CA MET A 200 -9.78 0.71 -11.97
C MET A 200 -8.59 0.65 -11.02
N VAL A 201 -8.41 1.68 -10.22
CA VAL A 201 -7.50 1.70 -9.08
C VAL A 201 -8.34 1.57 -7.81
N ASN A 202 -8.24 0.43 -7.12
CA ASN A 202 -8.89 0.28 -5.81
C ASN A 202 -7.90 0.70 -4.71
N ILE A 203 -8.15 1.87 -4.12
CA ILE A 203 -7.25 2.55 -3.17
C ILE A 203 -6.96 1.68 -1.93
N PRO A 204 -7.95 1.25 -1.11
CA PRO A 204 -7.69 0.45 0.10
C PRO A 204 -7.06 -0.90 -0.22
N ALA A 205 -7.24 -1.38 -1.45
CA ALA A 205 -6.71 -2.65 -1.89
C ALA A 205 -5.31 -2.55 -2.53
N ALA A 206 -4.86 -1.32 -2.83
CA ALA A 206 -3.57 -0.99 -3.42
C ALA A 206 -3.23 -1.86 -4.65
N TYR A 207 -4.17 -1.95 -5.60
CA TYR A 207 -3.92 -2.51 -6.93
C TYR A 207 -4.67 -1.77 -8.04
N VAL A 208 -4.22 -2.00 -9.26
CA VAL A 208 -4.80 -1.53 -10.51
C VAL A 208 -5.30 -2.73 -11.30
N GLU A 209 -6.55 -2.67 -11.77
CA GLU A 209 -7.12 -3.62 -12.73
C GLU A 209 -7.24 -2.93 -14.09
N ALA A 210 -6.58 -3.48 -15.10
CA ALA A 210 -6.86 -3.16 -16.48
C ALA A 210 -7.91 -4.16 -16.99
N VAL A 211 -9.11 -3.68 -17.24
CA VAL A 211 -10.26 -4.50 -17.62
C VAL A 211 -10.48 -4.38 -19.10
N GLU A 212 -10.70 -5.53 -19.74
CA GLU A 212 -11.02 -5.63 -21.15
C GLU A 212 -12.05 -6.73 -21.39
N ASP A 213 -13.07 -6.42 -22.20
CA ASP A 213 -14.11 -7.36 -22.63
C ASP A 213 -14.75 -8.10 -21.43
N GLY A 214 -15.00 -7.35 -20.35
CA GLY A 214 -15.64 -7.83 -19.13
C GLY A 214 -14.74 -8.66 -18.18
N SER A 215 -13.44 -8.79 -18.48
CA SER A 215 -12.48 -9.55 -17.67
C SER A 215 -11.25 -8.73 -17.30
N VAL A 216 -10.62 -9.03 -16.17
CA VAL A 216 -9.33 -8.43 -15.78
C VAL A 216 -8.25 -8.98 -16.70
N ALA A 217 -7.78 -8.15 -17.63
CA ALA A 217 -6.70 -8.50 -18.56
C ALA A 217 -5.34 -8.51 -17.86
N THR A 218 -5.07 -7.51 -17.02
CA THR A 218 -3.90 -7.49 -16.13
C THR A 218 -4.25 -6.84 -14.80
N ARG A 219 -3.59 -7.30 -13.72
CA ARG A 219 -3.69 -6.73 -12.38
C ARG A 219 -2.29 -6.39 -11.88
N HIS A 220 -2.13 -5.18 -11.35
CA HIS A 220 -0.85 -4.64 -10.92
C HIS A 220 -0.92 -4.20 -9.46
N THR A 221 0.07 -4.55 -8.66
CA THR A 221 0.21 -3.99 -7.31
C THR A 221 0.46 -2.49 -7.40
N ALA A 222 -0.14 -1.71 -6.51
CA ALA A 222 0.04 -0.27 -6.44
C ALA A 222 0.61 0.18 -5.09
N VAL A 223 1.17 1.39 -5.08
CA VAL A 223 1.41 2.18 -3.85
C VAL A 223 0.61 3.45 -3.98
N VAL A 224 -0.28 3.70 -3.03
CA VAL A 224 -1.17 4.87 -3.01
C VAL A 224 -0.75 5.87 -1.92
N GLY A 225 -1.47 6.98 -1.82
CA GLY A 225 -1.22 8.04 -0.86
C GLY A 225 -1.26 7.54 0.59
N ARG A 226 -0.50 8.20 1.44
CA ARG A 226 -0.58 8.03 2.90
C ARG A 226 -1.79 8.78 3.48
N LEU A 227 -2.18 8.51 4.73
CA LEU A 227 -3.35 9.12 5.37
C LEU A 227 -3.30 10.66 5.38
N SER A 228 -2.14 11.24 5.68
CA SER A 228 -1.91 12.70 5.66
C SER A 228 -1.92 13.33 4.25
N ARG A 229 -1.82 12.52 3.20
CA ARG A 229 -1.75 12.92 1.78
C ARG A 229 -2.48 11.89 0.92
N PRO A 230 -3.81 11.76 1.07
CA PRO A 230 -4.57 10.66 0.49
C PRO A 230 -4.61 10.75 -1.04
N THR A 231 -4.65 9.60 -1.70
CA THR A 231 -5.04 9.51 -3.12
C THR A 231 -6.53 9.81 -3.23
N HIS A 232 -6.92 10.71 -4.13
CA HIS A 232 -8.31 11.09 -4.28
C HIS A 232 -9.10 10.10 -5.15
N LEU A 233 -10.42 10.09 -4.97
CA LEU A 233 -11.32 9.43 -5.89
C LEU A 233 -11.32 10.16 -7.23
N VAL A 234 -11.33 9.41 -8.32
CA VAL A 234 -11.23 9.91 -9.70
C VAL A 234 -12.23 9.15 -10.56
N ASN A 235 -12.96 9.87 -11.40
CA ASN A 235 -13.71 9.33 -12.52
C ASN A 235 -13.34 10.18 -13.74
N SER A 236 -12.51 9.63 -14.61
CA SER A 236 -11.85 10.40 -15.66
C SER A 236 -11.39 9.51 -16.82
N LYS A 237 -10.49 10.03 -17.66
CA LYS A 237 -9.87 9.31 -18.77
C LYS A 237 -8.36 9.54 -18.79
N ILE A 238 -7.63 8.47 -19.08
CA ILE A 238 -6.20 8.46 -19.40
C ILE A 238 -6.06 8.92 -20.84
N TYR A 239 -5.22 9.93 -21.04
CA TYR A 239 -5.01 10.54 -22.37
C TYR A 239 -3.56 10.47 -22.85
N GLU A 240 -2.59 10.21 -21.96
CA GLU A 240 -1.17 10.22 -22.31
C GLU A 240 -0.33 9.26 -21.45
N VAL A 241 0.64 8.64 -22.10
CA VAL A 241 1.78 7.97 -21.45
C VAL A 241 3.05 8.72 -21.83
N ILE A 242 3.88 9.06 -20.86
CA ILE A 242 5.20 9.66 -21.08
C ILE A 242 6.26 8.63 -20.73
N LEU A 243 7.06 8.23 -21.72
CA LEU A 243 8.26 7.43 -21.52
C LEU A 243 9.43 8.36 -21.15
N ASN A 244 10.29 7.91 -20.23
CA ASN A 244 11.41 8.68 -19.70
C ASN A 244 10.96 10.08 -19.23
N PRO A 245 10.00 10.19 -18.28
CA PRO A 245 9.45 11.47 -17.88
C PRO A 245 10.48 12.34 -17.14
N TYR A 246 10.45 13.65 -17.36
CA TYR A 246 10.96 14.59 -16.35
C TYR A 246 10.09 14.47 -15.09
N TRP A 247 10.71 14.47 -13.91
CA TRP A 247 9.98 14.62 -12.67
C TRP A 247 10.08 16.04 -12.15
N THR A 248 8.94 16.72 -12.06
CA THR A 248 8.83 18.02 -11.41
C THR A 248 8.16 17.83 -10.07
N ALA A 249 8.86 18.17 -8.98
CA ALA A 249 8.32 18.04 -7.64
C ALA A 249 7.13 19.02 -7.45
N PRO A 250 5.95 18.54 -7.04
CA PRO A 250 4.85 19.41 -6.65
C PRO A 250 5.25 20.34 -5.50
N ARG A 251 4.64 21.53 -5.45
CA ARG A 251 4.91 22.54 -4.41
C ARG A 251 4.84 21.96 -2.99
N SER A 252 3.85 21.11 -2.71
CA SER A 252 3.69 20.46 -1.41
C SER A 252 4.83 19.53 -1.05
N ILE A 253 5.47 18.86 -2.01
CA ILE A 253 6.66 18.01 -1.80
C ILE A 253 7.88 18.88 -1.53
N VAL A 254 8.01 20.00 -2.25
CA VAL A 254 9.08 20.96 -2.00
C VAL A 254 9.00 21.45 -0.55
N GLU A 255 7.83 21.90 -0.12
CA GLU A 255 7.60 22.46 1.22
C GLU A 255 7.73 21.42 2.34
N LYS A 256 7.09 20.26 2.19
CA LYS A 256 6.96 19.28 3.28
C LYS A 256 8.12 18.27 3.37
N ASP A 257 8.81 18.02 2.27
CA ASP A 257 9.85 16.98 2.22
C ASP A 257 11.22 17.58 1.85
N ILE A 258 11.35 18.25 0.70
CA ILE A 258 12.66 18.69 0.18
C ILE A 258 13.28 19.79 1.05
N MET A 259 12.50 20.81 1.46
CA MET A 259 13.00 21.90 2.31
C MET A 259 13.56 21.38 3.65
N PRO A 260 12.84 20.54 4.43
CA PRO A 260 13.41 19.90 5.61
C PRO A 260 14.68 19.07 5.36
N LEU A 261 14.76 18.38 4.22
CA LEU A 261 15.94 17.58 3.88
C LEU A 261 17.14 18.45 3.53
N MET A 262 16.95 19.55 2.81
CA MET A 262 18.02 20.51 2.52
C MET A 262 18.56 21.20 3.78
N ARG A 263 17.72 21.44 4.80
CA ARG A 263 18.19 21.94 6.11
C ARG A 263 19.10 20.95 6.83
N LYS A 264 18.85 19.65 6.66
CA LYS A 264 19.63 18.57 7.29
C LYS A 264 20.90 18.24 6.49
N ASP A 265 20.79 18.24 5.17
CA ASP A 265 21.85 17.92 4.24
C ASP A 265 21.82 18.88 3.03
N PRO A 266 22.68 19.92 3.01
CA PRO A 266 22.77 20.86 1.90
C PRO A 266 23.16 20.23 0.55
N THR A 267 23.69 19.00 0.55
CA THR A 267 24.08 18.28 -0.68
C THR A 267 22.94 17.41 -1.24
N TYR A 268 21.76 17.44 -0.62
CA TYR A 268 20.64 16.59 -0.98
C TYR A 268 20.21 16.74 -2.45
N LEU A 269 20.07 17.96 -2.98
CA LEU A 269 19.65 18.14 -4.39
C LEU A 269 20.67 17.54 -5.37
N GLU A 270 21.96 17.71 -5.11
CA GLU A 270 23.05 17.18 -5.93
C GLU A 270 23.03 15.64 -5.94
N LYS A 271 23.00 15.01 -4.74
CA LYS A 271 22.93 13.55 -4.59
C LYS A 271 21.77 12.91 -5.35
N ASN A 272 20.68 13.67 -5.49
CA ASN A 272 19.44 13.22 -6.09
C ASN A 272 19.21 13.77 -7.50
N ALA A 273 20.21 14.44 -8.09
CA ALA A 273 20.14 15.04 -9.41
C ALA A 273 18.89 15.92 -9.62
N ILE A 274 18.50 16.67 -8.59
CA ILE A 274 17.39 17.62 -8.63
C ILE A 274 17.95 19.00 -8.97
N ARG A 275 17.49 19.55 -10.09
CA ARG A 275 17.88 20.87 -10.59
C ARG A 275 16.83 21.90 -10.18
N LEU A 276 17.28 23.11 -9.86
CA LEU A 276 16.40 24.24 -9.58
C LEU A 276 16.34 25.13 -10.80
N ILE A 277 15.14 25.41 -11.30
CA ILE A 277 14.95 26.17 -12.53
C ILE A 277 14.04 27.36 -12.25
N ASP A 278 14.48 28.56 -12.65
CA ASP A 278 13.69 29.79 -12.53
C ASP A 278 12.58 29.89 -13.59
N GLY A 279 11.70 30.90 -13.46
CA GLY A 279 10.63 31.14 -14.42
C GLY A 279 11.10 31.53 -15.84
N LYS A 280 12.40 31.76 -16.05
CA LYS A 280 13.02 32.05 -17.35
C LYS A 280 13.72 30.82 -17.93
N GLY A 281 13.73 29.70 -17.23
CA GLY A 281 14.39 28.45 -17.64
C GLY A 281 15.87 28.37 -17.28
N ASN A 282 16.42 29.32 -16.52
CA ASN A 282 17.80 29.27 -16.07
C ASN A 282 17.93 28.38 -14.83
N GLU A 283 19.06 27.69 -14.73
CA GLU A 283 19.39 26.92 -13.54
C GLU A 283 19.84 27.85 -12.41
N VAL A 284 19.34 27.58 -11.21
CA VAL A 284 19.62 28.33 -9.98
C VAL A 284 20.47 27.45 -9.06
N ALA A 285 21.56 28.01 -8.55
CA ALA A 285 22.45 27.31 -7.64
C ALA A 285 21.79 27.14 -6.26
N PRO A 286 21.73 25.92 -5.67
CA PRO A 286 21.10 25.68 -4.37
C PRO A 286 21.62 26.56 -3.23
N GLU A 287 22.86 27.02 -3.30
CA GLU A 287 23.53 27.87 -2.30
C GLU A 287 22.92 29.28 -2.25
N THR A 288 22.17 29.68 -3.28
CA THR A 288 21.52 30.99 -3.37
C THR A 288 20.12 31.00 -2.73
N VAL A 289 19.62 29.84 -2.30
CA VAL A 289 18.30 29.67 -1.71
C VAL A 289 18.39 29.67 -0.19
N ASP A 290 17.51 30.43 0.47
CA ASP A 290 17.32 30.33 1.92
C ASP A 290 16.46 29.10 2.26
N TRP A 291 17.11 28.01 2.64
CA TRP A 291 16.46 26.76 3.01
C TRP A 291 15.75 26.82 4.38
N ASN A 292 16.01 27.83 5.21
CA ASN A 292 15.31 28.02 6.49
C ASN A 292 14.03 28.87 6.36
N GLY A 293 13.88 29.58 5.24
CA GLY A 293 12.72 30.39 4.92
C GLY A 293 11.58 29.62 4.24
N GLU A 294 10.75 30.37 3.51
CA GLU A 294 9.68 29.83 2.66
C GLU A 294 10.25 29.07 1.46
N ALA A 295 9.50 28.07 0.98
CA ALA A 295 9.91 27.33 -0.20
C ALA A 295 10.05 28.27 -1.42
N PRO A 296 11.17 28.20 -2.16
CA PRO A 296 11.41 29.12 -3.27
C PRO A 296 10.42 28.84 -4.41
N ASN A 297 9.99 29.89 -5.12
CA ASN A 297 9.14 29.75 -6.29
C ASN A 297 9.98 29.34 -7.52
N LEU A 298 10.57 28.14 -7.45
CA LEU A 298 11.42 27.54 -8.47
C LEU A 298 10.87 26.17 -8.84
N MET A 299 11.17 25.72 -10.05
CA MET A 299 10.86 24.37 -10.50
C MET A 299 11.97 23.41 -10.04
N PHE A 300 11.61 22.43 -9.22
CA PHE A 300 12.48 21.35 -8.79
C PHE A 300 12.32 20.19 -9.77
N ARG A 301 13.32 19.95 -10.63
CA ARG A 301 13.23 18.98 -11.73
C ARG A 301 14.31 17.91 -11.65
N GLN A 302 13.93 16.64 -11.75
CA GLN A 302 14.83 15.56 -12.14
C GLN A 302 14.69 15.28 -13.62
N ASP A 303 15.83 15.16 -14.29
CA ASP A 303 15.92 14.74 -15.67
C ASP A 303 15.65 13.21 -15.78
N PRO A 304 15.30 12.69 -16.97
CA PRO A 304 15.03 11.27 -17.14
C PRO A 304 16.27 10.42 -16.81
N GLY A 305 16.07 9.29 -16.13
CA GLY A 305 17.19 8.41 -15.76
C GLY A 305 16.84 7.37 -14.70
N LYS A 306 17.82 6.53 -14.36
CA LYS A 306 17.64 5.38 -13.46
C LYS A 306 17.20 5.77 -12.03
N ILE A 307 17.54 6.97 -11.58
CA ILE A 307 17.22 7.48 -10.24
C ILE A 307 16.02 8.45 -10.24
N ASN A 308 15.43 8.71 -11.41
CA ASN A 308 14.26 9.58 -11.51
C ASN A 308 13.12 8.99 -10.67
N ALA A 309 12.42 9.82 -9.88
CA ALA A 309 11.35 9.37 -8.99
C ALA A 309 10.19 8.65 -9.71
N MET A 310 10.01 8.90 -11.01
CA MET A 310 9.05 8.26 -11.90
C MET A 310 9.67 7.22 -12.84
N ALA A 311 10.94 6.88 -12.62
CA ALA A 311 11.74 5.92 -13.40
C ALA A 311 11.47 5.98 -14.91
N SER A 312 10.81 4.97 -15.48
CA SER A 312 10.66 4.87 -16.94
C SER A 312 9.35 5.42 -17.50
N THR A 313 8.32 5.63 -16.68
CA THR A 313 6.95 5.83 -17.18
C THR A 313 6.12 6.74 -16.28
N LYS A 314 5.39 7.67 -16.89
CA LYS A 314 4.29 8.44 -16.28
C LYS A 314 3.02 8.26 -17.11
N ILE A 315 1.87 8.09 -16.47
CA ILE A 315 0.57 7.91 -17.10
C ILE A 315 -0.34 9.04 -16.59
N ASN A 316 -0.79 9.89 -17.52
CA ASN A 316 -1.60 11.05 -17.22
C ASN A 316 -3.09 10.79 -17.49
N PHE A 317 -3.92 11.32 -16.60
CA PHE A 317 -5.36 11.35 -16.72
C PHE A 317 -5.90 12.70 -16.26
N TYR A 318 -7.07 13.12 -16.73
CA TYR A 318 -7.62 14.42 -16.35
C TYR A 318 -8.00 14.45 -14.87
N ASN A 319 -7.42 15.36 -14.11
CA ASN A 319 -7.80 15.58 -12.71
C ASN A 319 -7.36 16.98 -12.25
N LYS A 320 -8.04 17.51 -11.24
CA LYS A 320 -7.77 18.84 -10.67
C LYS A 320 -6.67 18.84 -9.60
N ASN A 321 -6.22 17.65 -9.16
CA ASN A 321 -5.30 17.48 -8.03
C ASN A 321 -3.83 17.34 -8.45
N GLY A 322 -3.55 17.28 -9.76
CA GLY A 322 -2.20 17.03 -10.29
C GLY A 322 -1.71 15.59 -10.07
N GLU A 323 -2.61 14.64 -9.82
CA GLU A 323 -2.29 13.22 -9.62
C GLU A 323 -2.01 12.52 -10.95
N TYR A 324 -1.17 11.49 -10.90
CA TYR A 324 -0.84 10.63 -12.04
C TYR A 324 -0.44 9.23 -11.56
N MET A 325 -0.41 8.27 -12.47
CA MET A 325 0.19 6.96 -12.23
C MET A 325 1.63 6.95 -12.76
N HIS A 326 2.56 6.25 -12.11
CA HIS A 326 3.95 6.22 -12.58
C HIS A 326 4.75 5.00 -12.13
N ASP A 327 5.91 4.79 -12.76
CA ASP A 327 6.94 3.82 -12.35
C ASP A 327 7.67 4.30 -11.10
N THR A 328 8.50 3.45 -10.49
CA THR A 328 9.37 3.86 -9.39
C THR A 328 10.72 3.14 -9.44
N PRO A 329 11.83 3.82 -9.09
CA PRO A 329 13.10 3.11 -8.93
C PRO A 329 13.08 2.14 -7.73
N GLN A 330 12.17 2.35 -6.77
CA GLN A 330 12.03 1.51 -5.57
C GLN A 330 11.03 0.37 -5.75
N GLN A 331 11.40 -0.64 -6.53
CA GLN A 331 10.53 -1.81 -6.74
C GLN A 331 10.26 -2.59 -5.44
N GLY A 332 11.14 -2.49 -4.44
CA GLY A 332 10.95 -3.12 -3.12
C GLY A 332 9.71 -2.61 -2.35
N LEU A 333 9.18 -1.43 -2.69
CA LEU A 333 7.95 -0.92 -2.07
C LEU A 333 6.74 -1.81 -2.32
N PHE A 334 6.70 -2.50 -3.46
CA PHE A 334 5.58 -3.39 -3.79
C PHE A 334 5.55 -4.67 -2.95
N ASN A 335 6.67 -5.01 -2.30
CA ASN A 335 6.76 -6.13 -1.37
C ASN A 335 6.38 -5.75 0.07
N LYS A 336 6.18 -4.45 0.35
CA LYS A 336 5.73 -4.02 1.67
C LYS A 336 4.30 -4.52 1.89
N LEU A 337 4.08 -5.02 3.11
CA LEU A 337 2.76 -5.32 3.65
C LEU A 337 1.83 -4.11 3.45
N MET A 338 2.33 -2.91 3.76
CA MET A 338 1.60 -1.66 3.65
C MET A 338 2.17 -0.77 2.56
N ARG A 339 1.31 -0.40 1.60
CA ARG A 339 1.69 0.30 0.38
C ARG A 339 1.05 1.69 0.30
N PHE A 340 1.13 2.42 1.41
CA PHE A 340 0.49 3.73 1.61
C PHE A 340 1.53 4.80 1.92
N GLU A 341 2.48 5.00 1.01
CA GLU A 341 3.65 5.86 1.25
C GLU A 341 3.78 7.02 0.26
N SER A 342 2.86 7.14 -0.69
CA SER A 342 2.87 8.19 -1.72
C SER A 342 2.29 9.51 -1.21
N SER A 343 2.39 10.56 -2.03
CA SER A 343 1.79 11.88 -1.80
C SER A 343 0.63 12.12 -2.76
N GLY A 344 -0.34 11.21 -2.78
CA GLY A 344 -1.52 11.24 -3.65
C GLY A 344 -1.37 10.52 -4.99
N CYS A 345 -0.21 10.62 -5.67
CA CYS A 345 0.04 9.88 -6.92
C CYS A 345 0.14 8.36 -6.70
N VAL A 346 -0.06 7.58 -7.76
CA VAL A 346 -0.10 6.10 -7.65
C VAL A 346 1.12 5.48 -8.35
N ARG A 347 1.97 4.77 -7.59
CA ARG A 347 3.06 3.98 -8.18
C ARG A 347 2.51 2.62 -8.59
N VAL A 348 2.88 2.13 -9.77
CA VAL A 348 2.34 0.87 -10.31
C VAL A 348 3.47 -0.13 -10.54
N GLN A 349 3.33 -1.33 -9.99
CA GLN A 349 4.24 -2.45 -10.25
C GLN A 349 4.06 -2.89 -11.69
N ASN A 350 5.14 -3.26 -12.38
CA ASN A 350 5.09 -3.71 -13.78
C ASN A 350 4.37 -2.70 -14.71
N VAL A 351 4.52 -1.40 -14.42
CA VAL A 351 3.83 -0.33 -15.16
C VAL A 351 4.09 -0.36 -16.67
N ARG A 352 5.20 -0.95 -17.13
CA ARG A 352 5.49 -1.12 -18.56
C ARG A 352 4.49 -2.06 -19.25
N ASP A 353 4.03 -3.11 -18.56
CA ASP A 353 2.99 -3.99 -19.07
C ASP A 353 1.64 -3.24 -19.13
N LEU A 354 1.34 -2.43 -18.10
CA LEU A 354 0.17 -1.57 -18.10
C LEU A 354 0.21 -0.54 -19.25
N SER A 355 1.35 0.10 -19.49
CA SER A 355 1.53 1.04 -20.58
C SER A 355 1.42 0.37 -21.95
N THR A 356 1.91 -0.87 -22.08
CA THR A 356 1.74 -1.67 -23.31
C THR A 356 0.26 -1.94 -23.56
N TRP A 357 -0.49 -2.30 -22.51
CA TRP A 357 -1.94 -2.46 -22.62
C TRP A 357 -2.61 -1.14 -23.03
N LEU A 358 -2.32 -0.03 -22.35
CA LEU A 358 -2.89 1.30 -22.65
C LEU A 358 -2.63 1.73 -24.10
N LEU A 359 -1.40 1.56 -24.58
CA LEU A 359 -0.97 2.02 -25.91
C LEU A 359 -1.26 1.02 -27.04
N ARG A 360 -1.84 -0.15 -26.75
CA ARG A 360 -2.06 -1.20 -27.77
C ARG A 360 -2.87 -0.74 -28.98
N GLU A 361 -3.80 0.18 -28.78
CA GLU A 361 -4.63 0.76 -29.85
C GLU A 361 -4.05 2.07 -30.42
N THR A 362 -2.87 2.48 -29.95
CA THR A 362 -2.12 3.63 -30.48
C THR A 362 -1.08 3.12 -31.48
N PRO A 363 -1.24 3.38 -32.80
CA PRO A 363 -0.34 2.86 -33.83
C PRO A 363 1.12 3.25 -33.58
N GLY A 364 2.03 2.33 -33.88
CA GLY A 364 3.47 2.53 -33.74
C GLY A 364 4.03 2.23 -32.35
N TRP A 365 3.21 1.96 -31.33
CA TRP A 365 3.67 1.72 -29.95
C TRP A 365 3.60 0.26 -29.53
N SER A 366 4.36 -0.61 -30.19
CA SER A 366 4.57 -1.98 -29.74
C SER A 366 5.43 -2.01 -28.46
N ARG A 367 5.37 -3.10 -27.69
CA ARG A 367 6.26 -3.31 -26.52
C ARG A 367 7.73 -3.09 -26.89
N GLN A 368 8.16 -3.64 -28.02
CA GLN A 368 9.54 -3.50 -28.51
C GLN A 368 9.90 -2.04 -28.79
N GLN A 369 9.01 -1.28 -29.45
CA GLN A 369 9.24 0.14 -29.70
C GLN A 369 9.34 0.93 -28.39
N MET A 370 8.48 0.64 -27.42
CA MET A 370 8.52 1.30 -26.12
C MET A 370 9.84 1.04 -25.38
N GLU A 371 10.31 -0.21 -25.36
CA GLU A 371 11.59 -0.55 -24.73
C GLU A 371 12.78 0.11 -25.44
N GLN A 372 12.76 0.21 -26.77
CA GLN A 372 13.77 0.94 -27.53
C GLN A 372 13.80 2.42 -27.14
N VAL A 373 12.64 3.08 -27.06
CA VAL A 373 12.53 4.48 -26.63
C VAL A 373 12.99 4.66 -25.19
N ILE A 374 12.60 3.77 -24.27
CA ILE A 374 13.07 3.80 -22.89
C ILE A 374 14.60 3.70 -22.82
N ALA A 375 15.22 2.84 -23.61
CA ALA A 375 16.67 2.67 -23.65
C ALA A 375 17.42 3.94 -24.11
N THR A 376 16.79 4.82 -24.90
CA THR A 376 17.39 6.09 -25.31
C THR A 376 17.49 7.12 -24.17
N GLY A 377 16.66 6.99 -23.12
CA GLY A 377 16.52 8.01 -22.09
C GLY A 377 15.85 9.31 -22.55
N VAL A 378 15.41 9.40 -23.81
CA VAL A 378 14.76 10.60 -24.36
C VAL A 378 13.31 10.70 -23.87
N ASN A 379 12.97 11.84 -23.30
CA ASN A 379 11.59 12.14 -22.89
C ASN A 379 10.64 12.08 -24.09
N THR A 380 9.67 11.19 -24.02
CA THR A 380 8.75 10.92 -25.14
C THR A 380 7.31 10.87 -24.65
N PRO A 381 6.57 11.99 -24.75
CA PRO A 381 5.13 12.02 -24.53
C PRO A 381 4.37 11.32 -25.66
N ILE A 382 3.40 10.48 -25.31
CA ILE A 382 2.63 9.66 -26.24
C ILE A 382 1.15 9.86 -25.92
N LYS A 383 0.46 10.58 -26.81
CA LYS A 383 -0.99 10.70 -26.75
C LYS A 383 -1.65 9.37 -27.15
N LEU A 384 -2.60 8.91 -26.36
CA LEU A 384 -3.40 7.74 -26.69
C LEU A 384 -4.28 8.02 -27.92
N ALA A 385 -4.37 7.05 -28.84
CA ALA A 385 -5.31 7.16 -29.97
C ALA A 385 -6.77 7.08 -29.52
N THR A 386 -7.05 6.32 -28.46
CA THR A 386 -8.34 6.27 -27.78
C THR A 386 -8.11 6.41 -26.28
N GLU A 387 -8.70 7.44 -25.69
CA GLU A 387 -8.61 7.66 -24.25
C GLU A 387 -9.29 6.52 -23.49
N VAL A 388 -8.69 6.08 -22.39
CA VAL A 388 -9.18 4.94 -21.59
C VAL A 388 -9.83 5.47 -20.30
N PRO A 389 -11.11 5.16 -20.01
CA PRO A 389 -11.72 5.48 -18.72
C PRO A 389 -10.90 4.97 -17.54
N VAL A 390 -10.79 5.80 -16.51
CA VAL A 390 -10.08 5.47 -15.27
C VAL A 390 -10.91 5.84 -14.05
N TYR A 391 -11.02 4.88 -13.13
CA TYR A 391 -11.78 5.00 -11.89
C TYR A 391 -10.88 4.75 -10.70
N PHE A 392 -10.66 5.76 -9.86
CA PHE A 392 -10.01 5.56 -8.56
C PHE A 392 -11.14 5.44 -7.54
N VAL A 393 -11.23 4.28 -6.92
CA VAL A 393 -12.35 3.89 -6.06
C VAL A 393 -11.87 3.52 -4.68
N TYR A 394 -12.78 3.62 -3.72
CA TYR A 394 -12.54 3.19 -2.35
C TYR A 394 -13.51 2.05 -2.02
N ILE A 395 -13.16 0.82 -2.41
CA ILE A 395 -13.98 -0.37 -2.15
C ILE A 395 -13.20 -1.29 -1.20
N SER A 396 -13.55 -1.25 0.08
CA SER A 396 -12.88 -1.97 1.16
C SER A 396 -13.52 -3.32 1.48
N ALA A 397 -14.72 -3.61 0.99
CA ALA A 397 -15.35 -4.93 1.10
C ALA A 397 -16.21 -5.23 -0.12
N TRP A 398 -16.12 -6.44 -0.66
CA TRP A 398 -16.93 -6.86 -1.80
C TRP A 398 -17.08 -8.39 -1.86
N GLY A 399 -18.18 -8.85 -2.47
CA GLY A 399 -18.36 -10.26 -2.82
C GLY A 399 -17.90 -10.53 -4.24
N MET A 400 -17.50 -11.79 -4.50
CA MET A 400 -17.13 -12.28 -5.83
C MET A 400 -18.12 -13.38 -6.29
N PRO A 401 -18.25 -13.63 -7.61
CA PRO A 401 -19.19 -14.64 -8.13
C PRO A 401 -18.93 -16.08 -7.67
N ASP A 402 -17.71 -16.38 -7.23
CA ASP A 402 -17.31 -17.66 -6.65
C ASP A 402 -17.71 -17.80 -5.16
N GLY A 403 -18.43 -16.82 -4.61
CA GLY A 403 -18.87 -16.77 -3.22
C GLY A 403 -17.80 -16.28 -2.24
N VAL A 404 -16.60 -15.91 -2.71
CA VAL A 404 -15.55 -15.39 -1.84
C VAL A 404 -15.82 -13.94 -1.47
N VAL A 405 -15.81 -13.66 -0.17
CA VAL A 405 -15.94 -12.29 0.35
C VAL A 405 -14.57 -11.72 0.68
N GLN A 406 -14.27 -10.58 0.06
CA GLN A 406 -13.01 -9.86 0.16
C GLN A 406 -13.16 -8.66 1.11
N PHE A 407 -12.12 -8.40 1.89
CA PHE A 407 -12.01 -7.25 2.78
C PHE A 407 -10.66 -6.58 2.65
N ARG A 408 -10.57 -5.29 2.92
CA ARG A 408 -9.34 -4.52 3.01
C ARG A 408 -9.42 -3.60 4.22
N ASP A 409 -8.25 -3.14 4.63
CA ASP A 409 -8.10 -2.16 5.70
C ASP A 409 -8.76 -0.82 5.28
N ASP A 410 -9.45 -0.17 6.22
CA ASP A 410 -10.06 1.15 6.03
C ASP A 410 -9.04 2.27 6.27
N ILE A 411 -8.04 2.33 5.39
CA ILE A 411 -6.82 3.12 5.54
C ILE A 411 -7.03 4.63 5.63
N TYR A 412 -8.16 5.13 5.08
CA TYR A 412 -8.57 6.53 5.11
C TYR A 412 -9.82 6.74 5.98
N GLN A 413 -10.23 5.73 6.75
CA GLN A 413 -11.36 5.80 7.69
C GLN A 413 -12.67 6.23 7.02
N MET A 414 -12.89 5.79 5.77
CA MET A 414 -14.06 6.16 4.98
C MET A 414 -15.27 5.25 5.22
N ASP A 415 -15.10 4.12 5.92
CA ASP A 415 -16.18 3.18 6.22
C ASP A 415 -16.98 3.57 7.48
N GLY A 416 -16.51 4.56 8.25
CA GLY A 416 -17.24 5.13 9.39
C GLY A 416 -17.18 4.30 10.68
N ASN A 417 -16.33 3.29 10.75
CA ASN A 417 -16.07 2.51 11.96
C ASN A 417 -14.54 2.35 12.16
N ALA A 418 -14.03 2.84 13.29
CA ALA A 418 -12.60 2.82 13.60
C ALA A 418 -12.00 1.41 13.72
N GLU A 419 -12.79 0.38 14.06
CA GLU A 419 -12.31 -1.01 14.11
C GLU A 419 -11.88 -1.55 12.74
N LEU A 420 -12.38 -0.95 11.66
CA LEU A 420 -12.01 -1.31 10.28
C LEU A 420 -10.66 -0.73 9.86
N ALA A 421 -10.20 0.31 10.55
CA ALA A 421 -8.85 0.82 10.42
C ALA A 421 -7.93 -0.02 11.31
N LEU A 422 -7.19 -0.94 10.69
CA LEU A 422 -6.22 -1.80 11.36
C LEU A 422 -4.97 -1.02 11.82
N ASP A 423 -4.94 0.29 11.56
CA ASP A 423 -3.83 1.19 11.83
C ASP A 423 -2.52 0.70 11.23
N THR A 424 -2.63 0.06 10.08
CA THR A 424 -1.46 -0.43 9.35
C THR A 424 -0.55 0.70 8.89
N THR A 425 -1.06 1.93 8.81
CA THR A 425 -0.30 3.15 8.56
C THR A 425 0.26 3.79 9.83
N ALA A 426 -0.19 3.39 11.02
CA ALA A 426 0.22 4.00 12.28
C ALA A 426 1.70 3.72 12.55
N GLY A 427 2.46 4.79 12.80
CA GLY A 427 3.92 4.74 12.97
C GLY A 427 4.73 5.01 11.70
N MET A 428 4.12 4.96 10.49
CA MET A 428 4.77 5.40 9.24
C MET A 428 4.65 6.91 9.00
N GLU A 429 3.69 7.58 9.64
CA GLU A 429 3.53 9.02 9.65
C GLU A 429 3.94 9.59 11.01
N GLN A 430 5.22 9.91 11.17
CA GLN A 430 5.63 10.91 12.14
C GLN A 430 5.56 12.27 11.44
N PRO A 431 5.00 13.32 12.07
CA PRO A 431 5.19 14.67 11.56
C PRO A 431 6.69 14.91 11.41
N VAL A 432 7.10 15.47 10.27
CA VAL A 432 8.45 16.04 10.15
C VAL A 432 8.47 17.20 11.14
N GLN A 433 8.97 16.93 12.36
CA GLN A 433 9.25 17.96 13.35
C GLN A 433 10.44 18.79 12.88
#